data_AF-A0A6N2HEL3-F1
#
_entry.id   AF-A0A6N2HEL3-F1
#
_cell.length_a   1.000
_cell.length_b   1.000
_cell.length_c   1.000
_cell.angle_alpha   90.00
_cell.angle_beta   90.00
_cell.angle_gamma   90.00
#
_symmetry.space_group_name_H-M   'P 1'
#
loop_
_entity.id
_entity.type
_entity.pdbx_description
1 polymer ?
#
loop_
_entity_poly.entity_id
_entity_poly.type
_entity_poly.pdbx_seq_one_letter_code
_entity_poly.pdbx_strand_id
1 'polypeptide(L)'
;MSVAGRLFPCVASPVMTTPALSTARLSLEPYTPGDEEDFVALFQDVRVSRWMGDGPCTEAEDRALFGRIFSKVYARDLFDVWAVRHEGRFVGH
;
A
#
# COMPACT_ATOMS: atom_id res chain seq x y z
N MET A 1 -43.96 -28.76 -2.77
CA MET A 1 -42.48 -28.67 -2.84
C MET A 1 -42.14 -27.36 -3.54
N SER A 2 -41.64 -26.36 -2.81
CA SER A 2 -41.26 -25.06 -3.36
C SER A 2 -39.74 -24.96 -3.35
N VAL A 3 -39.12 -24.81 -4.52
CA VAL A 3 -37.68 -24.56 -4.65
C VAL A 3 -37.48 -23.06 -4.68
N ALA A 4 -37.02 -22.51 -3.56
CA ALA A 4 -36.60 -21.12 -3.48
C ALA A 4 -35.36 -20.91 -4.34
N GLY A 5 -35.51 -20.14 -5.42
CA GLY A 5 -34.40 -19.65 -6.24
C GLY A 5 -33.52 -18.73 -5.40
N ARG A 6 -32.26 -19.12 -5.21
CA ARG A 6 -31.25 -18.26 -4.61
C ARG A 6 -30.95 -17.14 -5.60
N LEU A 7 -31.41 -15.94 -5.29
CA LEU A 7 -30.88 -14.71 -5.88
C LEU A 7 -29.43 -14.59 -5.42
N PHE A 8 -28.48 -14.83 -6.33
CA PHE A 8 -27.10 -14.39 -6.14
C PHE A 8 -27.10 -12.86 -6.28
N PRO A 9 -26.68 -12.10 -5.27
CA PRO A 9 -26.54 -10.65 -5.45
C PRO A 9 -25.45 -10.39 -6.49
N CYS A 10 -25.77 -9.49 -7.43
CA CYS A 10 -24.80 -8.88 -8.34
C CYS A 10 -23.71 -8.23 -7.49
N VAL A 11 -22.52 -8.84 -7.46
CA VAL A 11 -21.35 -8.25 -6.81
C VAL A 11 -21.01 -7.03 -7.65
N ALA A 12 -21.27 -5.83 -7.10
CA ALA A 12 -20.76 -4.60 -7.68
C ALA A 12 -19.25 -4.78 -7.88
N SER A 13 -18.76 -4.58 -9.10
CA SER A 13 -17.32 -4.56 -9.37
C SER A 13 -16.67 -3.60 -8.38
N PRO A 14 -15.66 -4.04 -7.58
CA PRO A 14 -15.06 -3.14 -6.62
C PRO A 14 -14.45 -1.96 -7.38
N VAL A 15 -14.65 -0.76 -6.84
CA VAL A 15 -13.82 0.41 -7.16
C VAL A 15 -12.38 -0.08 -7.16
N MET A 16 -11.66 0.09 -8.28
CA MET A 16 -10.28 -0.36 -8.41
C MET A 16 -9.44 0.38 -7.37
N THR A 17 -9.30 -0.29 -6.24
CA THR A 17 -8.56 0.12 -5.06
C THR A 17 -7.41 -0.86 -5.01
N THR A 18 -6.20 -0.39 -4.74
CA THR A 18 -5.04 -1.27 -4.61
C THR A 18 -5.41 -2.46 -3.73
N PRO A 19 -5.36 -3.70 -4.25
CA PRO A 19 -5.92 -4.86 -3.54
C PRO A 19 -4.99 -5.27 -2.42
N ALA A 20 -5.52 -5.71 -1.28
CA ALA A 20 -4.68 -6.38 -0.29
C ALA A 20 -4.27 -7.77 -0.82
N LEU A 21 -2.98 -8.10 -0.75
CA LEU A 21 -2.42 -9.38 -1.14
C LEU A 21 -1.88 -10.13 0.08
N SER A 22 -1.98 -11.45 0.05
CA SER A 22 -1.49 -12.32 1.12
C SER A 22 -0.65 -13.45 0.55
N THR A 23 0.44 -13.76 1.25
CA THR A 23 1.33 -14.89 0.95
C THR A 23 1.46 -15.76 2.20
N ALA A 24 2.24 -16.83 2.12
CA ALA A 24 2.50 -17.69 3.29
C ALA A 24 3.20 -16.95 4.46
N ARG A 25 3.82 -15.79 4.23
CA ARG A 25 4.61 -15.07 5.23
C ARG A 25 4.30 -13.57 5.34
N LEU A 26 3.81 -12.97 4.27
CA LEU A 26 3.66 -11.53 4.15
C LEU A 26 2.21 -11.15 3.86
N SER A 27 1.77 -10.05 4.48
CA SER A 27 0.63 -9.27 4.01
C SER A 27 1.13 -8.02 3.29
N LEU A 28 0.49 -7.69 2.17
CA LEU A 28 0.74 -6.49 1.39
C LEU A 28 -0.57 -5.72 1.36
N GLU A 29 -0.61 -4.58 2.02
CA GLU A 29 -1.82 -3.77 2.16
C GLU A 29 -1.57 -2.36 1.60
N PRO A 30 -2.57 -1.70 1.01
CA PRO A 30 -2.43 -0.29 0.65
C PRO A 30 -1.97 0.53 1.85
N TYR A 31 -1.16 1.55 1.60
CA TYR A 31 -0.75 2.47 2.65
C TYR A 31 -1.96 3.13 3.31
N THR A 32 -1.87 3.32 4.62
CA THR A 32 -2.78 4.15 5.41
C THR A 32 -2.03 5.38 5.92
N PRO A 33 -2.70 6.50 6.27
CA PRO A 33 -2.00 7.65 6.84
C PRO A 33 -1.16 7.34 8.08
N GLY A 34 -1.49 6.27 8.83
CA GLY A 34 -0.73 5.83 10.00
C GLY A 34 0.64 5.23 9.68
N ASP A 35 0.93 4.92 8.41
CA ASP A 35 2.18 4.32 7.97
C ASP A 35 3.27 5.34 7.62
N GLU A 36 2.99 6.65 7.75
CA GLU A 36 3.91 7.72 7.34
C GLU A 36 5.27 7.61 8.05
N GLU A 37 5.28 7.40 9.36
CA GLU A 37 6.53 7.31 10.13
C GLU A 37 7.38 6.11 9.71
N ASP A 38 6.76 4.94 9.48
CA ASP A 38 7.46 3.73 9.03
C ASP A 38 8.00 3.89 7.60
N PHE A 39 7.23 4.55 6.73
CA PHE A 39 7.64 4.88 5.36
C PHE A 39 8.86 5.82 5.36
N VAL A 40 8.77 6.92 6.12
CA VAL A 40 9.86 7.91 6.22
C VAL A 40 11.10 7.27 6.83
N ALA A 41 10.96 6.46 7.89
CA ALA A 41 12.08 5.76 8.50
C ALA A 41 12.80 4.82 7.52
N LEU A 42 12.05 4.13 6.64
CA LEU A 42 12.63 3.27 5.60
C LEU A 42 13.44 4.07 4.58
N PHE A 43 12.92 5.21 4.12
CA PHE A 43 13.58 6.05 3.11
C PHE A 43 14.76 6.85 3.69
N GLN A 44 14.75 7.13 4.99
CA GLN A 44 15.88 7.75 5.70
C GLN A 44 16.98 6.74 6.10
N ASP A 45 16.73 5.43 6.07
CA ASP A 45 17.77 4.43 6.33
C ASP A 45 18.75 4.35 5.15
N VAL A 46 19.95 4.90 5.33
CA VAL A 46 21.04 4.90 4.33
C VAL A 46 21.39 3.50 3.81
N ARG A 47 21.18 2.44 4.59
CA ARG A 47 21.42 1.06 4.14
C ARG A 47 20.47 0.65 3.01
N VAL A 48 19.27 1.23 3.01
CA VAL A 48 18.20 1.06 2.02
C VAL A 48 18.31 2.12 0.93
N SER A 49 18.30 3.41 1.29
CA SER A 49 18.19 4.52 0.34
C SER A 49 19.39 4.71 -0.57
N ARG A 50 20.56 4.18 -0.23
CA ARG A 50 21.71 4.10 -1.15
C ARG A 50 21.42 3.34 -2.45
N TRP A 51 20.36 2.53 -2.48
CA TRP A 51 19.89 1.80 -3.66
C TRP A 51 18.67 2.47 -4.32
N MET A 52 18.13 3.53 -3.73
CA MET A 52 16.95 4.25 -4.21
C MET A 52 17.38 5.56 -4.87
N GLY A 53 17.34 5.61 -6.20
CA GLY A 53 17.63 6.83 -6.96
C GLY A 53 19.01 7.41 -6.66
N ASP A 54 19.06 8.72 -6.41
CA ASP A 54 20.29 9.48 -6.16
C ASP A 54 20.72 9.51 -4.67
N GLY A 55 20.12 8.67 -3.81
CA GLY A 55 20.38 8.62 -2.37
C GLY A 55 19.25 9.20 -1.51
N PRO A 56 19.42 9.32 -0.18
CA PRO A 56 18.38 9.80 0.72
C PRO A 56 18.00 11.26 0.40
N CYS A 57 16.71 11.49 0.21
CA CYS A 57 16.13 12.82 0.19
C CYS A 57 16.02 13.38 1.62
N THR A 58 15.61 14.64 1.74
CA THR A 58 15.24 15.19 3.05
C THR A 58 13.97 14.54 3.60
N GLU A 59 13.81 14.48 4.92
CA GLU A 59 12.60 13.95 5.55
C GLU A 59 11.31 14.62 5.04
N ALA A 60 11.36 15.93 4.79
CA ALA A 60 10.23 16.68 4.25
C ALA A 60 9.86 16.24 2.82
N GLU A 61 10.85 15.91 1.98
CA GLU A 61 10.63 15.37 0.64
C GLU A 61 10.03 13.96 0.68
N ASP A 62 10.44 13.13 1.64
CA ASP A 62 9.89 11.78 1.84
C ASP A 62 8.44 11.83 2.36
N ARG A 63 8.11 12.72 3.30
CA ARG A 63 6.72 12.97 3.71
C ARG A 63 5.87 13.48 2.55
N ALA A 64 6.42 14.40 1.74
CA ALA A 64 5.75 14.85 0.54
C ALA A 64 5.58 13.72 -0.50
N LEU A 65 6.52 12.78 -0.58
CA LEU A 65 6.40 11.58 -1.42
C LEU A 65 5.29 10.66 -0.93
N PHE A 66 5.23 10.41 0.38
CA PHE A 66 4.18 9.60 0.99
C PHE A 66 2.78 10.17 0.71
N GLY A 67 2.60 11.49 0.87
CA GLY A 67 1.34 12.15 0.53
C GLY A 67 0.90 11.98 -0.93
N ARG A 68 1.86 11.93 -1.89
CA ARG A 68 1.57 11.71 -3.31
C ARG A 68 1.02 10.31 -3.60
N ILE A 69 1.25 9.32 -2.74
CA ILE A 69 0.67 7.99 -2.89
C ILE A 69 -0.86 8.11 -2.87
N PHE A 70 -1.42 8.82 -1.91
CA PHE A 70 -2.86 9.02 -1.81
C PHE A 70 -3.40 9.98 -2.86
N SER A 71 -2.79 11.16 -2.98
CA SER A 71 -3.35 12.26 -3.78
C SER A 71 -3.16 12.09 -5.28
N LYS A 72 -2.22 11.23 -5.71
CA LYS A 72 -1.86 11.05 -7.11
C LYS A 72 -1.86 9.60 -7.54
N VAL A 73 -1.21 8.69 -6.81
CA VAL A 73 -1.06 7.30 -7.24
C VAL A 73 -2.39 6.55 -7.13
N TYR A 74 -2.94 6.43 -5.93
CA TYR A 74 -4.23 5.77 -5.69
C TYR A 74 -5.40 6.53 -6.31
N ALA A 75 -5.44 7.86 -6.15
CA ALA A 75 -6.54 8.67 -6.69
C ALA A 75 -6.66 8.63 -8.23
N ARG A 76 -5.59 8.29 -8.95
CA ARG A 76 -5.57 8.25 -10.41
C ARG A 76 -5.25 6.87 -10.98
N ASP A 77 -5.28 5.83 -10.13
CA ASP A 77 -5.03 4.44 -10.51
C ASP A 77 -3.76 4.28 -11.37
N LEU A 78 -2.65 4.90 -10.93
CA LEU A 78 -1.42 4.91 -11.73
C LEU A 78 -0.67 3.57 -11.66
N PHE A 79 -0.53 3.04 -10.45
CA PHE A 79 0.06 1.74 -10.15
C PHE A 79 -0.26 1.38 -8.70
N ASP A 80 -0.12 0.10 -8.38
CA ASP A 80 -0.27 -0.40 -7.03
C ASP A 80 1.03 -0.31 -6.24
N VAL A 81 0.94 0.12 -4.99
CA VAL A 81 2.04 0.14 -4.02
C VAL A 81 1.49 -0.25 -2.65
N TRP A 82 2.28 -0.98 -1.88
CA TRP A 82 1.84 -1.58 -0.63
C TRP A 82 2.78 -1.25 0.52
N ALA A 83 2.24 -1.22 1.74
CA ALA A 83 3.00 -1.51 2.93
C ALA A 83 3.16 -3.04 3.04
N VAL A 84 4.40 -3.52 3.10
CA VAL A 84 4.71 -4.95 3.26
C VAL A 84 4.88 -5.23 4.75
N ARG A 85 4.13 -6.20 5.28
CA ARG A 85 4.19 -6.60 6.68
C ARG A 85 4.52 -8.08 6.84
N HIS A 86 5.33 -8.40 7.85
CA HIS A 86 5.59 -9.76 8.32
C HIS A 86 5.11 -9.85 9.78
N GLU A 87 4.15 -10.74 10.06
CA GLU A 87 3.53 -10.86 11.39
C GLU A 87 3.00 -9.51 11.93
N GLY A 88 2.43 -8.69 11.04
CA GLY A 88 1.88 -7.37 11.37
C GLY A 88 2.92 -6.24 11.50
N ARG A 89 4.22 -6.54 11.47
CA ARG A 89 5.28 -5.52 11.52
C ARG A 89 5.62 -5.04 10.11
N PHE A 90 5.74 -3.72 9.93
CA PHE A 90 6.24 -3.13 8.68
C PHE A 90 7.67 -3.59 8.39
N VAL A 91 7.90 -4.08 7.17
CA VAL A 91 9.19 -4.59 6.71
C VAL A 91 9.65 -4.03 5.36
N GLY A 92 8.82 -3.24 4.68
CA GLY A 92 9.17 -2.65 3.39
C GLY A 92 7.97 -2.11 2.62
N HIS A 93 8.23 -1.77 1.35
CA HIS A 93 7.22 -1.38 0.36
C HIS A 93 7.33 -2.22 -0.91
#